data_AF-A0A355BLF7-F1
#
_entry.id   AF-A0A355BLF7-F1
#
_cell.length_a   1.000
_cell.length_b   1.000
_cell.length_c   1.000
_cell.angle_alpha   90.00
_cell.angle_beta   90.00
_cell.angle_gamma   90.00
#
_symmetry.space_group_name_H-M   'P 1'
#
loop_
_entity.id
_entity.type
_entity.pdbx_description
1 polymer ?
#
loop_
_entity_poly.entity_id
_entity_poly.type
_entity_poly.pdbx_seq_one_letter_code
_entity_poly.pdbx_strand_id
1 'polypeptide(L)'
;PRGGLSILAHVTSEDGQATALIEGSHTHVAKVTVDGVVAFEREIQTQESNNQSASDLLDYSIKELVTACKDLPEQAYKFLIDCALSNQAVAKAGISQQLGLGLGWRYQELIHSGQLNRDLVSLVQTATAGAADARMSGYDAPVYSTNGSGNQGITASLPVLVVGQELHKTEHEIGIALAISQIITIYVKQHIGKLSALCACAVAAAIGSSCGITFLLDAPYSALEETIKLMVANLTGMICDGAKLSCSLKLTTAACTAVQTAMLA
;
A
#
# COMPACT_ATOMS: atom_id res chain seq x y z
N PRO A 1 -2.17 -23.36 20.24
CA PRO A 1 -1.91 -24.11 18.99
C PRO A 1 -1.92 -23.16 17.78
N ARG A 2 -0.78 -22.53 17.46
CA ARG A 2 -0.68 -21.67 16.26
C ARG A 2 -0.41 -22.59 15.06
N GLY A 3 -1.46 -22.89 14.31
CA GLY A 3 -1.38 -23.71 13.10
C GLY A 3 -0.39 -23.11 12.11
N GLY A 4 0.67 -23.85 11.78
CA GLY A 4 1.54 -23.54 10.66
C GLY A 4 0.80 -23.78 9.35
N LEU A 5 1.13 -23.00 8.32
CA LEU A 5 0.70 -23.29 6.96
C LEU A 5 1.30 -24.64 6.54
N SER A 6 0.49 -25.55 6.01
CA SER A 6 0.95 -26.75 5.30
C SER A 6 0.08 -26.91 4.06
N ILE A 7 0.69 -26.81 2.88
CA ILE A 7 0.03 -26.97 1.59
C ILE A 7 0.79 -28.06 0.83
N LEU A 8 0.07 -29.08 0.36
CA LEU A 8 0.61 -30.07 -0.57
C LEU A 8 -0.01 -29.83 -1.95
N ALA A 9 0.80 -29.34 -2.88
CA ALA A 9 0.40 -29.16 -4.28
C ALA A 9 0.77 -30.42 -5.07
N HIS A 10 -0.15 -30.92 -5.88
CA HIS A 10 0.04 -32.07 -6.76
C HIS A 10 -0.07 -31.62 -8.22
N VAL A 11 0.86 -32.05 -9.06
CA VAL A 11 0.82 -31.87 -10.51
C VAL A 11 0.95 -33.24 -11.17
N THR A 12 0.06 -33.53 -12.12
CA THR A 12 0.10 -34.73 -12.94
C THR A 12 0.13 -34.32 -14.41
N SER A 13 1.01 -34.92 -15.18
CA SER A 13 1.14 -34.73 -16.63
C SER A 13 1.31 -36.08 -17.34
N GLU A 14 1.39 -36.08 -18.67
CA GLU A 14 1.75 -37.29 -19.43
C GLU A 14 3.16 -37.80 -19.09
N ASP A 15 4.06 -36.90 -18.68
CA ASP A 15 5.47 -37.19 -18.39
C ASP A 15 5.72 -37.66 -16.95
N GLY A 16 4.70 -37.66 -16.07
CA GLY A 16 4.84 -38.10 -14.67
C GLY A 16 4.06 -37.28 -13.65
N GLN A 17 4.36 -37.49 -12.38
CA GLN A 17 3.73 -36.85 -11.22
C GLN A 17 4.74 -36.11 -10.36
N ALA A 18 4.38 -34.93 -9.87
CA ALA A 18 5.18 -34.19 -8.90
C ALA A 18 4.33 -33.68 -7.74
N THR A 19 4.94 -33.59 -6.55
CA THR A 19 4.35 -32.98 -5.38
C THR A 19 5.27 -31.90 -4.81
N ALA A 20 4.71 -30.79 -4.35
CA ALA A 20 5.43 -29.75 -3.64
C ALA A 20 4.73 -29.47 -2.30
N LEU A 21 5.47 -29.67 -1.21
CA LEU A 21 5.05 -29.36 0.15
C LEU A 21 5.56 -27.97 0.51
N ILE A 22 4.65 -27.07 0.87
CA ILE A 22 4.93 -25.73 1.38
C ILE A 22 4.54 -25.71 2.86
N GLU A 23 5.50 -25.48 3.74
CA GLU A 23 5.28 -25.56 5.19
C GLU A 23 5.89 -24.39 5.97
N GLY A 24 5.21 -23.97 7.04
CA GLY A 24 5.62 -22.86 7.91
C GLY A 24 5.31 -21.48 7.33
N SER A 25 5.80 -21.16 6.13
CA SER A 25 5.55 -19.90 5.40
C SER A 25 5.07 -20.18 3.97
N HIS A 26 4.25 -19.27 3.42
CA HIS A 26 3.73 -19.35 2.05
C HIS A 26 4.81 -19.29 0.94
N THR A 27 6.05 -18.97 1.31
CA THR A 27 7.22 -18.95 0.42
C THR A 27 8.20 -20.09 0.70
N HIS A 28 7.98 -20.90 1.74
CA HIS A 28 8.89 -21.98 2.12
C HIS A 28 8.44 -23.29 1.48
N VAL A 29 8.95 -23.56 0.29
CA VAL A 29 8.89 -24.91 -0.29
C VAL A 29 9.77 -25.79 0.60
N ALA A 30 9.15 -26.68 1.36
CA ALA A 30 9.82 -27.60 2.28
C ALA A 30 10.31 -28.85 1.56
N LYS A 31 9.52 -29.36 0.59
CA LYS A 31 9.84 -30.60 -0.11
C LYS A 31 9.27 -30.60 -1.52
N VAL A 32 10.02 -31.12 -2.49
CA VAL A 32 9.52 -31.45 -3.83
C VAL A 32 9.83 -32.91 -4.13
N THR A 33 8.83 -33.66 -4.58
CA THR A 33 8.94 -35.06 -4.98
C THR A 33 8.55 -35.18 -6.45
N VAL A 34 9.32 -35.90 -7.26
CA VAL A 34 9.01 -36.21 -8.67
C VAL A 34 9.00 -37.72 -8.81
N ASP A 35 7.89 -38.28 -9.27
CA ASP A 35 7.64 -39.72 -9.42
C ASP A 35 8.00 -40.54 -8.17
N GLY A 36 7.69 -39.99 -6.98
CA GLY A 36 7.98 -40.61 -5.69
C GLY A 36 9.42 -40.40 -5.18
N VAL A 37 10.31 -39.78 -5.96
CA VAL A 37 11.69 -39.47 -5.57
C VAL A 37 11.81 -38.03 -5.08
N VAL A 38 12.43 -37.83 -3.92
CA VAL A 38 12.67 -36.48 -3.36
C VAL A 38 13.70 -35.76 -4.21
N ALA A 39 13.26 -34.74 -4.94
CA ALA A 39 14.11 -33.91 -5.79
C ALA A 39 14.67 -32.70 -5.03
N PHE A 40 13.95 -32.24 -4.00
CA PHE A 40 14.35 -31.11 -3.16
C PHE A 40 13.78 -31.28 -1.75
N GLU A 41 14.58 -30.97 -0.73
CA GLU A 41 14.13 -30.92 0.66
C GLU A 41 14.89 -29.82 1.39
N ARG A 42 14.16 -29.00 2.15
CA ARG A 42 14.70 -27.93 2.96
C ARG A 42 13.94 -27.88 4.28
N GLU A 43 14.65 -28.19 5.35
CA GLU A 43 14.10 -28.05 6.71
C GLU A 43 13.66 -26.61 6.95
N ILE A 44 12.57 -26.46 7.70
CA ILE A 44 12.24 -25.16 8.29
C ILE A 44 13.40 -24.86 9.23
N GLN A 45 14.27 -23.92 8.85
CA GLN A 45 15.15 -23.32 9.82
C GLN A 45 14.23 -22.59 10.80
N THR A 46 13.96 -23.22 11.94
CA THR A 46 13.58 -22.53 13.16
C THR A 46 14.81 -21.77 13.63
N GLN A 47 15.30 -20.83 12.81
CA GLN A 47 15.70 -19.61 13.44
C GLN A 47 14.44 -19.16 14.14
N GLU A 48 14.52 -19.00 15.45
CA GLU A 48 13.82 -17.92 16.11
C GLU A 48 14.19 -16.66 15.33
N SER A 49 13.56 -16.47 14.16
CA SER A 49 13.54 -15.17 13.53
C SER A 49 12.94 -14.35 14.64
N ASN A 50 13.73 -13.46 15.20
CA ASN A 50 13.25 -12.34 15.97
C ASN A 50 12.20 -11.63 15.10
N ASN A 51 10.98 -12.17 15.06
CA ASN A 51 9.75 -11.47 14.74
C ASN A 51 9.45 -10.44 15.84
N GLN A 52 10.40 -10.22 16.78
CA GLN A 52 10.46 -9.06 17.66
C GLN A 52 10.22 -7.76 16.86
N SER A 53 10.77 -7.61 15.65
CA SER A 53 10.60 -6.35 14.91
C SER A 53 9.16 -6.04 14.45
N ALA A 54 8.26 -7.03 14.38
CA ALA A 54 6.86 -6.82 14.02
C ALA A 54 5.93 -6.75 15.24
N SER A 55 6.33 -7.33 16.38
CA SER A 55 5.56 -7.23 17.63
C SER A 55 5.70 -5.85 18.28
N ASP A 56 6.88 -5.24 18.19
CA ASP A 56 7.18 -4.04 18.99
C ASP A 56 6.35 -2.82 18.56
N LEU A 57 5.97 -2.71 17.28
CA LEU A 57 5.15 -1.57 16.80
C LEU A 57 3.73 -1.57 17.37
N LEU A 58 3.19 -2.74 17.74
CA LEU A 58 1.84 -2.86 18.29
C LEU A 58 1.76 -2.46 19.76
N ASP A 59 2.90 -2.35 20.44
CA ASP A 59 2.99 -1.92 21.83
C ASP A 59 2.93 -0.39 21.99
N TYR A 60 3.10 0.36 20.89
CA TYR A 60 2.99 1.82 20.87
C TYR A 60 1.58 2.28 20.50
N SER A 61 1.14 3.34 21.15
CA SER A 61 -0.06 4.07 20.75
C SER A 61 0.15 4.81 19.43
N ILE A 62 -0.95 5.05 18.69
CA ILE A 62 -0.92 5.88 17.47
C ILE A 62 -0.30 7.26 17.76
N LYS A 63 -0.55 7.82 18.95
CA LYS A 63 0.03 9.10 19.38
C LYS A 63 1.55 9.04 19.44
N GLU A 64 2.11 8.00 20.04
CA GLU A 64 3.56 7.83 20.14
C GLU A 64 4.19 7.66 18.76
N LEU A 65 3.58 6.85 17.89
CA LEU A 65 4.05 6.65 16.52
C LEU A 65 4.06 7.95 15.71
N VAL A 66 2.96 8.71 15.76
CA VAL A 66 2.84 10.01 15.07
C VAL A 66 3.80 11.04 15.65
N THR A 67 4.01 11.05 16.96
CA THR A 67 4.96 11.96 17.61
C THR A 67 6.38 11.65 17.17
N ALA A 68 6.78 10.37 17.17
CA ALA A 68 8.09 9.94 16.70
C ALA A 68 8.37 10.33 15.24
N CYS A 69 7.33 10.41 14.39
CA CYS A 69 7.48 10.86 13.00
C CYS A 69 7.89 12.32 12.85
N LYS A 70 7.69 13.17 13.88
CA LYS A 70 8.07 14.59 13.86
C LYS A 70 9.55 14.82 14.20
N ASP A 71 10.16 13.84 14.86
CA ASP A 71 11.53 13.91 15.36
C ASP A 71 12.51 13.09 14.50
N LEU A 72 12.10 12.67 13.30
CA LEU A 72 12.97 11.96 12.38
C LEU A 72 14.05 12.90 11.83
N PRO A 73 15.25 12.37 11.51
CA PRO A 73 16.29 13.17 10.88
C PRO A 73 15.85 13.63 9.48
N GLU A 74 16.26 14.83 9.07
CA GLU A 74 15.91 15.43 7.77
C GLU A 74 16.16 14.51 6.57
N GLN A 75 17.23 13.71 6.62
CA GLN A 75 17.55 12.73 5.59
C GLN A 75 16.45 11.68 5.38
N ALA A 76 15.70 11.32 6.44
CA ALA A 76 14.57 10.41 6.34
C ALA A 76 13.38 11.06 5.63
N TYR A 77 13.10 12.33 5.90
CA TYR A 77 12.07 13.08 5.18
C TYR A 77 12.40 13.21 3.71
N LYS A 78 13.62 13.60 3.39
CA LYS A 78 14.10 13.68 2.00
C LYS A 78 13.95 12.35 1.26
N PHE A 79 14.36 11.25 1.90
CA PHE A 79 14.19 9.92 1.34
C PHE A 79 12.72 9.60 1.02
N LEU A 80 11.80 9.89 1.94
CA LEU A 80 10.37 9.65 1.73
C LEU A 80 9.79 10.51 0.60
N ILE A 81 10.24 11.77 0.49
CA ILE A 81 9.84 12.67 -0.59
C ILE A 81 10.35 12.16 -1.94
N ASP A 82 11.62 11.76 -2.04
CA ASP A 82 12.20 11.18 -3.26
C ASP A 82 11.41 9.93 -3.71
N CYS A 83 11.01 9.09 -2.76
CA CYS A 83 10.17 7.93 -2.99
C CYS A 83 8.78 8.31 -3.54
N ALA A 84 8.13 9.32 -2.96
CA ALA A 84 6.84 9.82 -3.43
C ALA A 84 6.94 10.47 -4.82
N LEU A 85 8.02 11.21 -5.10
CA LEU A 85 8.30 11.80 -6.41
C LEU A 85 8.52 10.74 -7.49
N SER A 86 9.18 9.63 -7.16
CA SER A 86 9.30 8.47 -8.08
C SER A 86 7.91 7.94 -8.47
N ASN A 87 7.02 7.77 -7.49
CA ASN A 87 5.64 7.34 -7.77
C ASN A 87 4.85 8.40 -8.58
N GLN A 88 5.09 9.69 -8.36
CA GLN A 88 4.51 10.75 -9.18
C GLN A 88 5.01 10.72 -10.63
N ALA A 89 6.27 10.38 -10.87
CA ALA A 89 6.79 10.21 -12.22
C ALA A 89 6.10 9.04 -12.95
N VAL A 90 5.87 7.92 -12.25
CA VAL A 90 5.10 6.78 -12.77
C VAL A 90 3.65 7.18 -13.05
N ALA A 91 3.03 8.01 -12.20
CA ALA A 91 1.69 8.56 -12.43
C ALA A 91 1.62 9.36 -13.73
N LYS A 92 2.59 10.26 -13.95
CA LYS A 92 2.67 11.09 -15.16
C LYS A 92 2.78 10.22 -16.42
N ALA A 93 3.62 9.18 -16.40
CA ALA A 93 3.75 8.25 -17.51
C ALA A 93 2.44 7.49 -17.78
N GLY A 94 1.78 6.99 -16.73
CA GLY A 94 0.49 6.30 -16.84
C GLY A 94 -0.62 7.15 -17.46
N ILE A 95 -0.66 8.44 -17.12
CA ILE A 95 -1.61 9.41 -17.69
C ILE A 95 -1.24 9.72 -19.14
N SER A 96 -0.01 10.15 -19.40
CA SER A 96 0.39 10.63 -20.74
C SER A 96 0.38 9.54 -21.80
N GLN A 97 0.68 8.30 -21.42
CA GLN A 97 0.73 7.15 -22.34
C GLN A 97 -0.55 6.29 -22.28
N GLN A 98 -1.56 6.69 -21.50
CA GLN A 98 -2.85 6.00 -21.40
C GLN A 98 -2.71 4.51 -21.03
N LEU A 99 -1.80 4.21 -20.10
CA LEU A 99 -1.43 2.84 -19.74
C LEU A 99 -2.56 2.13 -18.99
N GLY A 100 -2.51 0.79 -18.95
CA GLY A 100 -3.44 -0.03 -18.19
C GLY A 100 -4.90 0.15 -18.62
N LEU A 101 -5.78 0.47 -17.66
CA LEU A 101 -7.19 0.78 -17.94
C LEU A 101 -7.39 2.23 -18.43
N GLY A 102 -6.33 3.04 -18.45
CA GLY A 102 -6.36 4.45 -18.83
C GLY A 102 -7.15 5.31 -17.85
N LEU A 103 -7.31 4.91 -16.58
CA LEU A 103 -8.12 5.61 -15.59
C LEU A 103 -7.57 7.00 -15.27
N GLY A 104 -6.25 7.12 -15.09
CA GLY A 104 -5.62 8.42 -14.83
C GLY A 104 -5.92 9.42 -15.96
N TRP A 105 -5.73 9.00 -17.22
CA TRP A 105 -6.09 9.81 -18.39
C TRP A 105 -7.59 10.11 -18.44
N ARG A 106 -8.47 9.12 -18.22
CA ARG A 106 -9.93 9.33 -18.23
C ARG A 106 -10.39 10.32 -17.17
N TYR A 107 -9.87 10.26 -15.95
CA TYR A 107 -10.19 11.25 -14.91
C TYR A 107 -9.69 12.64 -15.28
N GLN A 108 -8.50 12.75 -15.85
CA GLN A 108 -8.00 14.02 -16.38
C GLN A 108 -8.93 14.60 -17.45
N GLU A 109 -9.43 13.78 -18.38
CA GLU A 109 -10.38 14.22 -19.40
C GLU A 109 -11.73 14.63 -18.82
N LEU A 110 -12.24 13.91 -17.81
CA LEU A 110 -13.46 14.30 -17.10
C LEU A 110 -13.31 15.65 -16.38
N ILE A 111 -12.11 15.97 -15.87
CA ILE A 111 -11.80 17.28 -15.28
C ILE A 111 -11.75 18.35 -16.39
N HIS A 112 -11.04 18.08 -17.50
CA HIS A 112 -10.93 19.02 -18.62
C HIS A 112 -12.28 19.33 -19.28
N SER A 113 -13.17 18.35 -19.38
CA SER A 113 -14.52 18.51 -19.94
C SER A 113 -15.51 19.20 -19.00
N GLY A 114 -15.12 19.43 -17.73
CA GLY A 114 -15.98 20.01 -16.70
C GLY A 114 -17.03 19.05 -16.11
N GLN A 115 -16.92 17.75 -16.39
CA GLN A 115 -17.78 16.72 -15.79
C GLN A 115 -17.39 16.38 -14.36
N LEU A 116 -16.11 16.58 -14.01
CA LEU A 116 -15.59 16.58 -12.64
C LEU A 116 -14.94 17.93 -12.34
N ASN A 117 -15.06 18.39 -11.10
CA ASN A 117 -14.33 19.57 -10.65
C ASN A 117 -12.85 19.25 -10.49
N ARG A 118 -11.99 20.26 -10.64
CA ARG A 118 -10.58 20.18 -10.22
C ARG A 118 -10.48 20.52 -8.73
N ASP A 119 -10.44 19.49 -7.90
CA ASP A 119 -10.36 19.56 -6.44
C ASP A 119 -9.38 18.51 -5.87
N LEU A 120 -9.14 18.51 -4.56
CA LEU A 120 -8.19 17.58 -3.94
C LEU A 120 -8.55 16.10 -4.20
N VAL A 121 -9.84 15.77 -4.20
CA VAL A 121 -10.30 14.39 -4.44
C VAL A 121 -9.94 13.95 -5.85
N SER A 122 -10.35 14.72 -6.86
CA SER A 122 -10.09 14.43 -8.27
C SER A 122 -8.60 14.46 -8.63
N LEU A 123 -7.80 15.29 -7.97
CA LEU A 123 -6.34 15.33 -8.16
C LEU A 123 -5.66 14.06 -7.64
N VAL A 124 -5.92 13.62 -6.39
CA VAL A 124 -5.30 12.36 -5.92
C VAL A 124 -5.88 11.15 -6.66
N GLN A 125 -7.15 11.22 -7.06
CA GLN A 125 -7.81 10.20 -7.87
C GLN A 125 -7.06 9.98 -9.18
N THR A 126 -6.84 11.07 -9.93
CA THR A 126 -6.14 11.08 -11.21
C THR A 126 -4.71 10.57 -11.07
N ALA A 127 -3.97 11.08 -10.08
CA ALA A 127 -2.57 10.70 -9.87
C ALA A 127 -2.43 9.23 -9.45
N THR A 128 -3.23 8.78 -8.48
CA THR A 128 -3.20 7.39 -7.99
C THR A 128 -3.61 6.41 -9.07
N ALA A 129 -4.65 6.74 -9.84
CA ALA A 129 -5.11 5.95 -10.97
C ALA A 129 -4.01 5.77 -12.02
N GLY A 130 -3.35 6.87 -12.41
CA GLY A 130 -2.25 6.84 -13.38
C GLY A 130 -1.08 5.97 -12.92
N ALA A 131 -0.66 6.12 -11.67
CA ALA A 131 0.46 5.35 -11.13
C ALA A 131 0.14 3.86 -11.04
N ALA A 132 -1.06 3.52 -10.58
CA ALA A 132 -1.53 2.15 -10.50
C ALA A 132 -1.64 1.52 -11.90
N ASP A 133 -2.19 2.25 -12.88
CA ASP A 133 -2.30 1.75 -14.26
C ASP A 133 -0.95 1.48 -14.92
N ALA A 134 0.01 2.40 -14.78
CA ALA A 134 1.37 2.19 -15.25
C ALA A 134 1.98 0.92 -14.62
N ARG A 135 1.92 0.80 -13.29
CA ARG A 135 2.44 -0.38 -12.60
C ARG A 135 1.74 -1.67 -13.02
N MET A 136 0.42 -1.68 -13.05
CA MET A 136 -0.37 -2.89 -13.27
C MET A 136 -0.39 -3.34 -14.73
N SER A 137 -0.01 -2.47 -15.66
CA SER A 137 0.22 -2.81 -17.07
C SER A 137 1.62 -3.35 -17.36
N GLY A 138 2.52 -3.36 -16.37
CA GLY A 138 3.90 -3.81 -16.54
C GLY A 138 4.81 -2.75 -17.14
N TYR A 139 4.48 -1.46 -17.01
CA TYR A 139 5.37 -0.38 -17.43
C TYR A 139 6.70 -0.44 -16.68
N ASP A 140 7.80 -0.38 -17.43
CA ASP A 140 9.14 -0.51 -16.89
C ASP A 140 9.61 0.79 -16.24
N ALA A 141 9.23 0.97 -14.97
CA ALA A 141 9.65 2.10 -14.16
C ALA A 141 9.74 1.73 -12.66
N PRO A 142 10.66 2.36 -11.91
CA PRO A 142 10.77 2.11 -10.47
C PRO A 142 9.54 2.66 -9.74
N VAL A 143 8.88 1.77 -8.99
CA VAL A 143 7.80 2.12 -8.07
C VAL A 143 8.29 1.91 -6.65
N TYR A 144 8.20 2.94 -5.83
CA TYR A 144 8.49 2.81 -4.40
C TYR A 144 7.46 1.89 -3.74
N SER A 145 7.95 0.98 -2.90
CA SER A 145 7.11 -0.02 -2.24
C SER A 145 7.00 0.22 -0.74
N THR A 146 5.82 -0.07 -0.18
CA THR A 146 5.59 -0.15 1.27
C THR A 146 5.16 -1.57 1.61
N ASN A 147 5.72 -2.16 2.66
CA ASN A 147 5.45 -3.56 3.06
C ASN A 147 5.58 -4.57 1.90
N GLY A 148 6.58 -4.38 1.02
CA GLY A 148 6.82 -5.24 -0.14
C GLY A 148 5.82 -5.10 -1.29
N SER A 149 4.95 -4.07 -1.28
CA SER A 149 3.99 -3.81 -2.36
C SER A 149 4.14 -2.41 -2.92
N GLY A 150 4.39 -2.32 -4.23
CA GLY A 150 4.40 -1.03 -4.95
C GLY A 150 3.05 -0.32 -4.94
N ASN A 151 1.92 -1.06 -4.95
CA ASN A 151 0.59 -0.44 -4.83
C ASN A 151 0.37 0.14 -3.44
N GLN A 152 0.87 -0.51 -2.37
CA GLN A 152 0.84 0.12 -1.05
C GLN A 152 1.71 1.38 -1.01
N GLY A 153 2.88 1.35 -1.66
CA GLY A 153 3.73 2.54 -1.76
C GLY A 153 3.07 3.69 -2.51
N ILE A 154 2.44 3.43 -3.66
CA ILE A 154 1.65 4.41 -4.41
C ILE A 154 0.55 5.01 -3.51
N THR A 155 -0.29 4.16 -2.91
CA THR A 155 -1.42 4.65 -2.11
C THR A 155 -0.99 5.36 -0.83
N ALA A 156 0.10 4.93 -0.18
CA ALA A 156 0.59 5.57 1.04
C ALA A 156 1.31 6.90 0.77
N SER A 157 1.93 7.09 -0.40
CA SER A 157 2.77 8.26 -0.66
C SER A 157 2.12 9.30 -1.58
N LEU A 158 1.49 8.85 -2.67
CA LEU A 158 1.10 9.76 -3.74
C LEU A 158 -0.07 10.68 -3.35
N PRO A 159 -1.13 10.23 -2.66
CA PRO A 159 -2.17 11.12 -2.16
C PRO A 159 -1.63 12.20 -1.23
N VAL A 160 -0.73 11.84 -0.31
CA VAL A 160 -0.10 12.77 0.64
C VAL A 160 0.73 13.82 -0.10
N LEU A 161 1.57 13.40 -1.05
CA LEU A 161 2.38 14.30 -1.86
C LEU A 161 1.51 15.27 -2.67
N VAL A 162 0.48 14.78 -3.35
CA VAL A 162 -0.42 15.60 -4.16
C VAL A 162 -1.15 16.62 -3.31
N VAL A 163 -1.71 16.22 -2.17
CA VAL A 163 -2.39 17.14 -1.26
C VAL A 163 -1.42 18.17 -0.69
N GLY A 164 -0.24 17.75 -0.25
CA GLY A 164 0.77 18.67 0.29
C GLY A 164 1.20 19.72 -0.73
N GLN A 165 1.39 19.32 -1.99
CA GLN A 165 1.72 20.24 -3.09
C GLN A 165 0.57 21.20 -3.41
N GLU A 166 -0.67 20.70 -3.48
CA GLU A 166 -1.85 21.53 -3.78
C GLU A 166 -2.17 22.51 -2.63
N LEU A 167 -1.87 22.14 -1.38
CA LEU A 167 -1.99 23.01 -0.21
C LEU A 167 -0.76 23.92 0.02
N HIS A 168 0.24 23.86 -0.87
CA HIS A 168 1.49 24.63 -0.75
C HIS A 168 2.25 24.43 0.58
N LYS A 169 2.19 23.21 1.12
CA LYS A 169 2.93 22.82 2.32
C LYS A 169 4.43 22.74 2.04
N THR A 170 5.23 22.99 3.06
CA THR A 170 6.69 22.92 2.97
C THR A 170 7.16 21.48 2.77
N GLU A 171 8.36 21.28 2.20
CA GLU A 171 8.94 19.94 2.06
C GLU A 171 9.04 19.22 3.41
N HIS A 172 9.38 19.94 4.47
CA HIS A 172 9.44 19.38 5.83
C HIS A 172 8.07 18.88 6.31
N GLU A 173 7.00 19.67 6.13
CA GLU A 173 5.63 19.24 6.47
C GLU A 173 5.18 18.03 5.66
N ILE A 174 5.50 18.01 4.36
CA ILE A 174 5.21 16.87 3.47
C ILE A 174 6.00 15.63 3.92
N GLY A 175 7.26 15.79 4.31
CA GLY A 175 8.11 14.73 4.83
C GLY A 175 7.55 14.08 6.10
N ILE A 176 7.10 14.90 7.06
CA ILE A 176 6.42 14.41 8.27
C ILE A 176 5.12 13.68 7.91
N ALA A 177 4.31 14.26 7.01
CA ALA A 177 3.05 13.65 6.58
C ALA A 177 3.26 12.29 5.91
N LEU A 178 4.31 12.16 5.09
CA LEU A 178 4.70 10.90 4.48
C LEU A 178 5.16 9.89 5.55
N ALA A 179 5.95 10.32 6.54
CA ALA A 179 6.37 9.45 7.64
C ALA A 179 5.17 8.92 8.44
N ILE A 180 4.21 9.79 8.78
CA ILE A 180 2.95 9.42 9.43
C ILE A 180 2.20 8.39 8.57
N SER A 181 2.08 8.64 7.27
CA SER A 181 1.40 7.72 6.38
C SER A 181 2.06 6.34 6.33
N GLN A 182 3.39 6.29 6.26
CA GLN A 182 4.13 5.03 6.25
C GLN A 182 3.98 4.26 7.55
N ILE A 183 4.17 4.91 8.71
CA ILE A 183 4.12 4.21 10.00
C ILE A 183 2.72 3.67 10.30
N ILE A 184 1.68 4.44 9.98
CA ILE A 184 0.28 4.01 10.16
C ILE A 184 -0.07 2.89 9.17
N THR A 185 0.40 2.96 7.92
CA THR A 185 0.24 1.87 6.95
C THR A 185 0.84 0.58 7.47
N ILE A 186 2.05 0.64 8.03
CA ILE A 186 2.74 -0.51 8.63
C ILE A 186 1.96 -1.02 9.84
N TYR A 187 1.58 -0.14 10.76
CA TYR A 187 0.82 -0.48 11.97
C TYR A 187 -0.49 -1.22 11.63
N VAL A 188 -1.30 -0.67 10.72
CA VAL A 188 -2.55 -1.32 10.29
C VAL A 188 -2.27 -2.64 9.58
N LYS A 189 -1.21 -2.72 8.78
CA LYS A 189 -0.84 -3.96 8.09
C LYS A 189 -0.48 -5.08 9.06
N GLN A 190 0.13 -4.78 10.21
CA GLN A 190 0.39 -5.78 11.25
C GLN A 190 -0.91 -6.37 11.83
N HIS A 191 -1.94 -5.55 12.04
CA HIS A 191 -3.27 -6.00 12.48
C HIS A 191 -4.00 -6.85 11.42
N ILE A 192 -3.87 -6.50 10.13
CA ILE A 192 -4.47 -7.28 9.04
C ILE A 192 -3.79 -8.66 8.89
N GLY A 193 -2.48 -8.74 9.13
CA GLY A 193 -1.70 -9.97 9.00
C GLY A 193 -1.24 -10.26 7.57
N LYS A 194 -0.43 -11.32 7.42
CA LYS A 194 0.28 -11.66 6.16
C LYS A 194 -0.63 -12.27 5.09
N LEU A 195 -1.63 -13.06 5.46
CA LEU A 195 -2.47 -13.88 4.54
C LEU A 195 -3.93 -13.42 4.46
N SER A 196 -4.23 -12.17 4.83
CA SER A 196 -5.61 -11.67 4.78
C SER A 196 -6.14 -11.54 3.36
N ALA A 197 -7.43 -11.84 3.19
CA ALA A 197 -8.18 -11.54 1.98
C ALA A 197 -8.46 -10.03 1.81
N LEU A 198 -8.23 -9.21 2.84
CA LEU A 198 -8.39 -7.76 2.76
C LEU A 198 -7.33 -7.13 1.85
N CYS A 199 -7.77 -6.20 1.00
CA CYS A 199 -6.87 -5.42 0.17
C CYS A 199 -6.06 -4.44 1.02
N ALA A 200 -4.89 -4.86 1.48
CA ALA A 200 -4.00 -3.99 2.27
C ALA A 200 -3.61 -2.69 1.53
N CYS A 201 -3.60 -2.68 0.20
CA CYS A 201 -3.35 -1.46 -0.58
C CYS A 201 -4.49 -0.46 -0.44
N ALA A 202 -5.74 -0.92 -0.47
CA ALA A 202 -6.89 -0.04 -0.36
C ALA A 202 -7.31 0.23 1.09
N VAL A 203 -6.97 -0.64 2.03
CA VAL A 203 -7.33 -0.47 3.44
C VAL A 203 -6.17 0.15 4.21
N ALA A 204 -5.08 -0.61 4.45
CA ALA A 204 -3.98 -0.14 5.30
C ALA A 204 -3.26 1.09 4.73
N ALA A 205 -2.88 1.06 3.44
CA ALA A 205 -2.17 2.19 2.85
C ALA A 205 -3.05 3.43 2.68
N ALA A 206 -4.36 3.26 2.44
CA ALA A 206 -5.29 4.38 2.40
C ALA A 206 -5.49 5.01 3.78
N ILE A 207 -5.65 4.21 4.84
CA ILE A 207 -5.69 4.70 6.23
C ILE A 207 -4.45 5.52 6.54
N GLY A 208 -3.26 5.01 6.21
CA GLY A 208 -2.01 5.75 6.37
C GLY A 208 -2.02 7.08 5.63
N SER A 209 -2.34 7.06 4.33
CA SER A 209 -2.38 8.27 3.52
C SER A 209 -3.40 9.29 4.04
N SER A 210 -4.55 8.83 4.53
CA SER A 210 -5.59 9.66 5.14
C SER A 210 -5.06 10.34 6.40
N CYS A 211 -4.35 9.63 7.30
CA CYS A 211 -3.70 10.23 8.46
C CYS A 211 -2.63 11.27 8.07
N GLY A 212 -1.84 11.00 7.03
CA GLY A 212 -0.87 11.97 6.50
C GLY A 212 -1.56 13.23 5.98
N ILE A 213 -2.69 13.07 5.27
CA ILE A 213 -3.52 14.19 4.78
C ILE A 213 -4.14 14.97 5.94
N THR A 214 -4.71 14.30 6.95
CA THR A 214 -5.26 14.94 8.15
C THR A 214 -4.20 15.80 8.86
N PHE A 215 -2.95 15.34 8.91
CA PHE A 215 -1.84 16.15 9.41
C PHE A 215 -1.58 17.39 8.53
N LEU A 216 -1.57 17.25 7.21
CA LEU A 216 -1.41 18.38 6.28
C LEU A 216 -2.58 19.37 6.31
N LEU A 217 -3.75 18.98 6.81
CA LEU A 217 -4.88 19.88 7.06
C LEU A 217 -4.78 20.63 8.40
N ASP A 218 -3.63 20.53 9.09
CA ASP A 218 -3.38 21.13 10.41
C ASP A 218 -4.41 20.72 11.48
N ALA A 219 -5.01 19.55 11.31
CA ALA A 219 -6.06 19.05 12.20
C ALA A 219 -5.48 18.62 13.56
N PRO A 220 -6.27 18.74 14.65
CA PRO A 220 -5.84 18.29 15.97
C PRO A 220 -5.64 16.77 15.99
N TYR A 221 -4.84 16.27 16.93
CA TYR A 221 -4.56 14.84 17.05
C TYR A 221 -5.83 13.97 17.18
N SER A 222 -6.91 14.48 17.79
CA SER A 222 -8.20 13.77 17.86
C SER A 222 -8.77 13.43 16.47
N ALA A 223 -8.55 14.29 15.47
CA ALA A 223 -8.98 14.06 14.10
C ALA A 223 -8.24 12.88 13.45
N LEU A 224 -7.00 12.57 13.86
CA LEU A 224 -6.28 11.39 13.37
C LEU A 224 -6.96 10.08 13.81
N GLU A 225 -7.40 10.00 15.07
CA GLU A 225 -8.11 8.83 15.57
C GLU A 225 -9.48 8.66 14.92
N GLU A 226 -10.19 9.77 14.69
CA GLU A 226 -11.45 9.79 13.96
C GLU A 226 -11.27 9.39 12.49
N THR A 227 -10.24 9.91 11.83
CA THR A 227 -9.84 9.54 10.47
C THR A 227 -9.67 8.03 10.34
N ILE A 228 -8.94 7.40 11.28
CA ILE A 228 -8.73 5.93 11.26
C ILE A 228 -10.06 5.19 11.41
N LYS A 229 -10.93 5.60 12.34
CA LYS A 229 -12.24 4.96 12.56
C LYS A 229 -13.13 5.05 11.31
N LEU A 230 -13.19 6.22 10.70
CA LEU A 230 -13.97 6.47 9.49
C LEU A 230 -13.42 5.66 8.30
N MET A 231 -12.10 5.62 8.11
CA MET A 231 -11.48 4.83 7.04
C MET A 231 -11.72 3.33 7.19
N VAL A 232 -11.60 2.81 8.42
CA VAL A 232 -11.91 1.40 8.73
C VAL A 232 -13.39 1.11 8.43
N ALA A 233 -14.31 1.96 8.87
CA ALA A 233 -15.73 1.78 8.60
C ALA A 233 -16.07 1.82 7.09
N ASN A 234 -15.32 2.59 6.30
CA ASN A 234 -15.59 2.78 4.87
C ASN A 234 -15.02 1.65 3.99
N LEU A 235 -13.79 1.19 4.22
CA LEU A 235 -13.05 0.34 3.27
C LEU A 235 -12.85 -1.13 3.69
N THR A 236 -13.22 -1.54 4.91
CA THR A 236 -12.97 -2.91 5.42
C THR A 236 -13.58 -4.02 4.55
N GLY A 237 -14.55 -3.74 3.67
CA GLY A 237 -15.12 -4.71 2.74
C GLY A 237 -14.30 -4.99 1.46
N MET A 238 -13.20 -4.27 1.21
CA MET A 238 -12.48 -4.40 -0.06
C MET A 238 -11.56 -5.63 -0.10
N ILE A 239 -11.92 -6.61 -0.92
CA ILE A 239 -11.18 -7.89 -1.06
C ILE A 239 -10.03 -7.76 -2.06
N CYS A 240 -8.89 -8.38 -1.74
CA CYS A 240 -7.75 -8.54 -2.63
C CYS A 240 -7.94 -9.78 -3.52
N ASP A 241 -7.93 -9.58 -4.84
CA ASP A 241 -8.06 -10.62 -5.86
C ASP A 241 -6.75 -10.83 -6.65
N GLY A 242 -5.63 -10.40 -6.07
CA GLY A 242 -4.29 -10.46 -6.66
C GLY A 242 -3.87 -9.18 -7.39
N ALA A 243 -2.61 -9.16 -7.83
CA ALA A 243 -2.04 -8.06 -8.59
C ALA A 243 -2.56 -8.09 -10.04
N LYS A 244 -3.66 -7.36 -10.29
CA LYS A 244 -4.31 -7.22 -11.60
C LYS A 244 -4.59 -5.75 -11.92
N LEU A 245 -4.96 -5.46 -13.17
CA LEU A 245 -5.42 -4.14 -13.61
C LEU A 245 -6.59 -3.59 -12.76
N SER A 246 -7.41 -4.46 -12.15
CA SER A 246 -8.47 -4.07 -11.20
C SER A 246 -7.94 -3.33 -9.95
N CYS A 247 -6.65 -3.47 -9.63
CA CYS A 247 -6.01 -2.70 -8.56
C CYS A 247 -6.09 -1.19 -8.83
N SER A 248 -6.03 -0.73 -10.08
CA SER A 248 -6.15 0.69 -10.41
C SER A 248 -7.49 1.26 -9.93
N LEU A 249 -8.60 0.55 -10.13
CA LEU A 249 -9.92 0.94 -9.64
C LEU A 249 -9.96 1.02 -8.11
N LYS A 250 -9.46 -0.04 -7.44
CA LYS A 250 -9.45 -0.14 -5.97
C LYS A 250 -8.65 0.97 -5.30
N LEU A 251 -7.46 1.23 -5.84
CA LEU A 251 -6.55 2.26 -5.33
C LEU A 251 -7.11 3.66 -5.55
N THR A 252 -7.73 3.89 -6.71
CA THR A 252 -8.43 5.13 -7.05
C THR A 252 -9.53 5.42 -6.03
N THR A 253 -10.45 4.46 -5.80
CA THR A 253 -11.51 4.60 -4.80
C THR A 253 -10.93 4.89 -3.41
N ALA A 254 -9.93 4.13 -2.98
CA ALA A 254 -9.33 4.27 -1.67
C ALA A 254 -8.64 5.63 -1.47
N ALA A 255 -7.98 6.17 -2.50
CA ALA A 255 -7.35 7.49 -2.45
C ALA A 255 -8.38 8.62 -2.35
N CYS A 256 -9.50 8.54 -3.09
CA CYS A 256 -10.60 9.49 -2.93
C CYS A 256 -11.14 9.47 -1.49
N THR A 257 -11.40 8.27 -0.97
CA THR A 257 -11.91 8.09 0.39
C THR A 257 -10.93 8.63 1.42
N ALA A 258 -9.61 8.46 1.22
CA ALA A 258 -8.60 8.99 2.13
C ALA A 258 -8.67 10.52 2.27
N VAL A 259 -8.86 11.26 1.17
CA VAL A 259 -9.04 12.72 1.21
C VAL A 259 -10.36 13.10 1.88
N GLN A 260 -11.46 12.45 1.47
CA GLN A 260 -12.79 12.77 2.00
C GLN A 260 -12.87 12.52 3.50
N THR A 261 -12.35 11.40 3.98
CA THR A 261 -12.36 11.07 5.39
C THR A 261 -11.46 12.00 6.21
N ALA A 262 -10.32 12.41 5.69
CA ALA A 262 -9.46 13.39 6.35
C ALA A 262 -10.14 14.76 6.49
N MET A 263 -11.01 15.15 5.56
CA MET A 263 -11.79 16.39 5.63
C MET A 263 -13.02 16.30 6.55
N LEU A 264 -13.53 15.09 6.80
CA LEU A 264 -14.70 14.85 7.64
C LEU A 264 -14.37 14.75 9.13
N ALA A 265 -13.13 14.38 9.46
CA ALA A 265 -12.60 14.25 10.82
C ALA A 265 -12.14 15.59 11.40
#